data_AF-A0A3L6DGT4-F1
#
_entry.id   AF-A0A3L6DGT4-F1
#
_cell.length_a   1.000
_cell.length_b   1.000
_cell.length_c   1.000
_cell.angle_alpha   90.00
_cell.angle_beta   90.00
_cell.angle_gamma   90.00
#
_symmetry.space_group_name_H-M   'P 1'
#
loop_
_entity.id
_entity.type
_entity.pdbx_description
1 polymer ?
#
loop_
_entity_poly.entity_id
_entity_poly.type
_entity_poly.pdbx_seq_one_letter_code
_entity_poly.pdbx_strand_id
1 'polypeptide(L)'
;MVRSRPRVWLVAGCAAVLLWASVAQLVAVGRLLLLFGLAGDAVSSPPPTALPPPRIYKSNGYLKISCNGGLNQMRSEICDMVAVARLLNLTMVVPELDKRSFWADQSNFGDIFDVKHFIDSLRDEVHIIEQLPEKLGPRDSDIIILEMSPVSWSDEKYYLHQVYNSS
;
A
#
# COMPACT_ATOMS: atom_id res chain seq x y z
N MET A 1 -62.24 -13.89 -44.60
CA MET A 1 -62.05 -12.50 -44.10
C MET A 1 -60.89 -12.51 -43.10
N VAL A 2 -59.67 -12.22 -43.55
CA VAL A 2 -58.45 -12.30 -42.71
C VAL A 2 -58.34 -11.01 -41.90
N ARG A 3 -58.59 -11.11 -40.59
CA ARG A 3 -58.47 -9.98 -39.66
C ARG A 3 -57.00 -9.82 -39.28
N SER A 4 -56.38 -8.81 -39.86
CA SER A 4 -54.99 -8.41 -39.62
C SER A 4 -54.71 -8.25 -38.12
N ARG A 5 -53.54 -8.74 -37.67
CA ARG A 5 -53.03 -8.64 -36.29
C ARG A 5 -51.91 -7.57 -36.19
N PRO A 6 -52.11 -6.31 -36.65
CA PRO A 6 -51.02 -5.33 -36.70
C PRO A 6 -50.52 -4.96 -35.31
N ARG A 7 -51.37 -5.04 -34.28
CA ARG A 7 -51.02 -4.76 -32.89
C ARG A 7 -50.04 -5.77 -32.31
N VAL A 8 -50.08 -7.03 -32.74
CA VAL A 8 -49.16 -8.08 -32.27
C VAL A 8 -47.77 -7.90 -32.88
N TRP A 9 -47.72 -7.55 -34.17
CA TRP A 9 -46.46 -7.26 -34.86
C TRP A 9 -45.78 -6.00 -34.34
N LEU A 10 -46.56 -4.97 -33.99
CA LEU A 10 -46.03 -3.76 -33.35
C LEU A 10 -45.47 -4.05 -31.95
N VAL A 11 -46.19 -4.80 -31.11
CA VAL A 11 -45.70 -5.17 -29.77
C VAL A 11 -44.44 -6.05 -29.85
N ALA A 12 -44.41 -7.01 -30.78
CA ALA A 12 -43.23 -7.86 -31.01
C ALA A 12 -42.02 -7.03 -31.49
N GLY A 13 -42.24 -6.05 -32.37
CA GLY A 13 -41.20 -5.12 -32.81
C GLY A 13 -40.65 -4.26 -31.68
N CYS A 14 -41.52 -3.68 -30.85
CA CYS A 14 -41.10 -2.90 -29.68
C CYS A 14 -40.30 -3.74 -28.66
N ALA A 15 -40.75 -4.97 -28.39
CA ALA A 15 -40.05 -5.86 -27.46
C ALA A 15 -38.66 -6.24 -27.98
N ALA A 16 -38.51 -6.50 -29.28
CA ALA A 16 -37.22 -6.81 -29.90
C ALA A 16 -36.24 -5.62 -29.80
N VAL A 17 -36.72 -4.39 -30.01
CA VAL A 17 -35.88 -3.18 -29.91
C VAL A 17 -35.42 -2.94 -28.48
N LEU A 18 -36.30 -3.12 -27.48
CA LEU A 18 -35.96 -2.96 -26.07
C LEU A 18 -34.95 -4.02 -25.60
N LEU A 19 -35.14 -5.27 -26.01
CA LEU A 19 -34.19 -6.35 -25.72
C LEU A 19 -32.82 -6.07 -26.34
N TRP A 20 -32.78 -5.63 -27.59
CA TRP A 20 -31.53 -5.30 -28.27
C TRP A 20 -30.81 -4.12 -27.62
N ALA A 21 -31.55 -3.06 -27.26
CA ALA A 21 -30.99 -1.91 -26.53
C ALA A 21 -30.44 -2.32 -25.16
N SER A 22 -31.14 -3.20 -24.45
CA SER A 22 -30.68 -3.74 -23.15
C SER A 22 -29.38 -4.54 -23.28
N VAL A 23 -29.28 -5.42 -24.29
CA VAL A 23 -28.04 -6.16 -24.57
C VAL A 23 -26.89 -5.23 -24.94
N ALA A 24 -27.15 -4.21 -25.76
CA ALA A 24 -26.13 -3.22 -26.13
C ALA A 24 -25.62 -2.43 -24.92
N GLN A 25 -26.51 -2.06 -23.99
CA GLN A 25 -26.12 -1.42 -22.73
C GLN A 25 -25.32 -2.36 -21.84
N LEU A 26 -25.71 -3.63 -21.72
CA LEU A 26 -24.98 -4.61 -20.90
C LEU A 26 -23.56 -4.84 -21.43
N VAL A 27 -23.38 -4.91 -22.75
CA VAL A 27 -22.05 -5.03 -23.39
C VAL A 27 -21.22 -3.77 -23.19
N ALA A 28 -21.82 -2.57 -23.31
CA ALA A 28 -21.12 -1.31 -23.06
C ALA A 28 -20.65 -1.19 -21.61
N VAL A 29 -21.50 -1.57 -20.65
CA VAL A 29 -21.15 -1.62 -19.22
C VAL A 29 -20.06 -2.67 -18.97
N GLY A 30 -20.16 -3.86 -19.55
CA GLY A 30 -19.11 -4.89 -19.43
C GLY A 30 -17.76 -4.44 -19.98
N ARG A 31 -17.73 -3.77 -21.13
CA ARG A 31 -16.49 -3.18 -21.70
C ARG A 31 -15.95 -2.04 -20.85
N LEU A 32 -16.83 -1.22 -20.28
CA LEU A 32 -16.45 -0.13 -19.38
C LEU A 32 -15.86 -0.68 -18.08
N LEU A 33 -16.45 -1.72 -17.50
CA LEU A 33 -15.94 -2.39 -16.30
C LEU A 33 -14.58 -3.07 -16.54
N LEU A 34 -14.36 -3.62 -17.74
CA LEU A 34 -13.04 -4.12 -18.17
C LEU A 34 -12.02 -2.97 -18.31
N LEU A 35 -12.41 -1.84 -18.90
CA LEU A 35 -11.54 -0.65 -19.02
C LEU A 35 -11.15 -0.07 -17.65
N PHE A 36 -12.04 -0.15 -16.66
CA PHE A 36 -11.80 0.33 -15.30
C PHE A 36 -11.23 -0.75 -14.34
N GLY A 37 -10.93 -1.96 -14.83
CA GLY A 37 -10.32 -3.02 -14.02
C GLY A 37 -11.21 -3.56 -12.88
N LEU A 38 -12.53 -3.33 -12.94
CA LEU A 38 -13.49 -3.81 -11.93
C LEU A 38 -14.04 -5.21 -12.24
N ALA A 39 -13.91 -5.65 -13.49
CA ALA A 39 -14.07 -7.06 -13.85
C ALA A 39 -12.72 -7.74 -13.63
N GLY A 40 -12.56 -8.36 -12.46
CA GLY A 40 -11.27 -8.85 -11.98
C GLY A 40 -10.59 -9.82 -12.94
N ASP A 41 -9.53 -9.36 -13.59
CA ASP A 41 -8.42 -10.24 -13.89
C ASP A 41 -7.82 -10.66 -12.54
N ALA A 42 -7.95 -11.94 -12.22
CA ALA A 42 -7.13 -12.54 -11.18
C ALA A 42 -5.69 -12.42 -11.65
N VAL A 43 -5.02 -11.34 -11.23
CA VAL A 43 -3.59 -11.14 -11.44
C VAL A 43 -2.90 -12.32 -10.77
N SER A 44 -2.46 -13.29 -11.58
CA SER A 44 -1.59 -14.35 -11.10
C SER A 44 -0.34 -13.67 -10.57
N SER A 45 -0.03 -13.88 -9.30
CA SER A 45 1.24 -13.46 -8.73
C SER A 45 2.38 -13.92 -9.65
N PRO A 46 3.33 -13.04 -10.00
CA PRO A 46 4.46 -13.46 -10.81
C PRO A 46 5.20 -14.60 -10.11
N PRO A 47 5.82 -15.53 -10.86
CA PRO A 47 6.65 -16.58 -10.28
C PRO A 47 7.75 -15.95 -9.42
N PRO A 48 8.26 -16.64 -8.38
CA PRO A 48 9.25 -16.07 -7.49
C PRO A 48 10.51 -15.73 -8.28
N THR A 49 10.63 -14.47 -8.67
CA THR A 49 11.83 -13.89 -9.25
C THR A 49 12.94 -14.08 -8.23
N ALA A 50 14.02 -14.75 -8.64
CA ALA A 50 15.21 -14.88 -7.80
C ALA A 50 15.60 -13.48 -7.33
N LEU A 51 15.51 -13.23 -6.03
CA LEU A 51 15.81 -11.94 -5.44
C LEU A 51 17.26 -11.58 -5.81
N PRO A 52 17.54 -10.35 -6.30
CA PRO A 52 18.91 -9.93 -6.59
C PRO A 52 19.82 -10.13 -5.36
N PRO A 53 21.15 -10.18 -5.49
CA PRO A 53 22.02 -10.24 -4.31
C PRO A 53 21.71 -9.06 -3.35
N PRO A 54 21.69 -9.29 -2.02
CA PRO A 54 21.46 -8.23 -1.05
C PRO A 54 22.49 -7.12 -1.21
N ARG A 55 22.05 -5.86 -1.17
CA ARG A 55 22.96 -4.72 -1.20
C ARG A 55 23.75 -4.63 0.10
N ILE A 56 25.01 -4.20 0.00
CA ILE A 56 25.82 -3.87 1.18
C ILE A 56 25.37 -2.49 1.67
N TYR A 57 24.57 -2.47 2.74
CA TYR A 57 24.09 -1.24 3.36
C TYR A 57 25.06 -0.78 4.45
N LYS A 58 25.48 0.49 4.38
CA LYS A 58 26.10 1.20 5.51
C LYS A 58 25.06 2.14 6.07
N SER A 59 24.60 1.86 7.29
CA SER A 59 23.55 2.63 7.93
C SER A 59 24.10 3.69 8.86
N ASN A 60 23.43 4.84 8.94
CA ASN A 60 23.74 5.93 9.86
C ASN A 60 23.05 5.79 11.23
N GLY A 61 22.18 4.80 11.42
CA GLY A 61 21.40 4.61 12.64
C GLY A 61 20.13 3.81 12.40
N TYR A 62 19.28 3.72 13.44
CA TYR A 62 18.00 3.01 13.36
C TYR A 62 16.84 3.99 13.37
N LEU A 63 15.84 3.71 12.54
CA LEU A 63 14.59 4.45 12.48
C LEU A 63 13.46 3.58 13.04
N LYS A 64 12.92 3.99 14.19
CA LYS A 64 11.73 3.41 14.79
C LYS A 64 10.51 4.25 14.41
N ILE A 65 9.47 3.59 13.93
CA ILE A 65 8.26 4.24 13.42
C ILE A 65 7.06 3.71 14.18
N SER A 66 6.19 4.63 14.61
CA SER A 66 4.85 4.33 15.08
C SER A 66 3.85 4.91 14.09
N CYS A 67 2.96 4.07 13.57
CA CYS A 67 1.88 4.48 12.66
C CYS A 67 0.54 4.49 13.39
N ASN A 68 -0.34 5.43 13.07
CA ASN A 68 -1.66 5.53 13.68
C ASN A 68 -2.79 5.67 12.63
N GLY A 69 -4.02 5.71 13.13
CA GLY A 69 -5.19 5.98 12.29
C GLY A 69 -5.73 4.77 11.53
N GLY A 70 -6.45 5.02 10.44
CA GLY A 70 -7.06 3.95 9.62
C GLY A 70 -6.09 3.32 8.62
N LEU A 71 -6.45 2.19 7.99
CA LEU A 71 -5.58 1.44 7.07
C LEU A 71 -4.95 2.31 5.95
N ASN A 72 -5.73 3.22 5.37
CA ASN A 72 -5.24 4.10 4.31
C ASN A 72 -4.26 5.16 4.84
N GLN A 73 -4.42 5.61 6.08
CA GLN A 73 -3.49 6.54 6.73
C GLN A 73 -2.19 5.83 7.06
N MET A 74 -2.26 4.66 7.69
CA MET A 74 -1.07 3.83 7.96
C MET A 74 -0.24 3.58 6.69
N ARG A 75 -0.88 3.28 5.55
CA ARG A 75 -0.16 3.10 4.28
C ARG A 75 0.59 4.34 3.81
N SER A 76 -0.01 5.52 3.97
CA SER A 76 0.64 6.79 3.62
C SER A 76 1.81 7.07 4.57
N GLU A 77 1.58 6.89 5.87
CA GLU A 77 2.58 7.09 6.92
C GLU A 77 3.81 6.20 6.74
N ILE A 78 3.60 4.91 6.45
CA ILE A 78 4.68 3.96 6.17
C ILE A 78 5.47 4.42 4.93
N CYS A 79 4.79 4.87 3.89
CA CYS A 79 5.43 5.32 2.66
C CYS A 79 6.35 6.53 2.90
N ASP A 80 5.89 7.51 3.67
CA ASP A 80 6.67 8.70 4.02
C ASP A 80 7.94 8.30 4.80
N MET A 81 7.80 7.38 5.76
CA MET A 81 8.93 6.94 6.57
C MET A 81 9.94 6.07 5.82
N VAL A 82 9.50 5.28 4.85
CA VAL A 82 10.40 4.59 3.91
C VAL A 82 11.21 5.61 3.10
N ALA A 83 10.58 6.70 2.64
CA ALA A 83 11.28 7.77 1.93
C ALA A 83 12.30 8.48 2.84
N VAL A 84 11.95 8.75 4.09
CA VAL A 84 12.87 9.36 5.06
C VAL A 84 14.04 8.42 5.41
N ALA A 85 13.78 7.13 5.62
CA ALA A 85 14.83 6.14 5.86
C ALA A 85 15.82 6.08 4.69
N ARG A 86 15.31 6.14 3.45
CA ARG A 86 16.12 6.18 2.23
C ARG A 86 16.95 7.45 2.13
N LEU A 87 16.36 8.59 2.44
CA LEU A 87 16.99 9.90 2.40
C LEU A 87 18.16 10.00 3.39
N LEU A 88 17.97 9.47 4.61
CA LEU A 88 18.92 9.56 5.71
C LEU A 88 19.88 8.36 5.80
N ASN A 89 19.74 7.37 4.91
CA ASN A 89 20.44 6.08 4.96
C ASN A 89 20.32 5.38 6.33
N LEU A 90 19.11 5.31 6.86
CA LEU A 90 18.81 4.64 8.13
C LEU A 90 18.38 3.19 7.90
N THR A 91 18.63 2.36 8.90
CA THR A 91 18.03 1.03 8.99
C THR A 91 16.67 1.18 9.63
N MET A 92 15.62 0.85 8.89
CA MET A 92 14.25 0.97 9.38
C MET A 92 13.86 -0.27 10.18
N VAL A 93 13.26 -0.09 11.34
CA VAL A 93 12.61 -1.19 12.07
C VAL A 93 11.19 -1.34 11.54
N VAL A 94 10.68 -2.57 11.46
CA VAL A 94 9.28 -2.82 11.09
C VAL A 94 8.35 -1.92 11.93
N PRO A 95 7.40 -1.18 11.31
CA PRO A 95 6.58 -0.21 12.02
C PRO A 95 5.74 -0.83 13.14
N GLU A 96 5.59 -0.10 14.25
CA GLU A 96 4.66 -0.42 15.31
C GLU A 96 3.31 0.27 15.05
N LEU A 97 2.21 -0.43 15.30
CA LEU A 97 0.87 0.14 15.15
C LEU A 97 0.38 0.72 16.48
N ASP A 98 -0.11 1.96 16.45
CA ASP A 98 -0.63 2.64 17.64
C ASP A 98 -1.99 2.08 18.04
N LYS A 99 -1.97 1.35 19.17
CA LYS A 99 -3.16 0.75 19.79
C LYS A 99 -4.06 1.77 20.49
N ARG A 100 -3.63 3.04 20.59
CA ARG A 100 -4.40 4.14 21.20
C ARG A 100 -5.24 4.92 20.18
N SER A 101 -5.27 4.49 18.93
CA SER A 101 -6.06 5.14 17.87
C SER A 101 -7.57 4.99 18.10
N PHE A 102 -8.37 5.82 17.40
CA PHE A 102 -9.84 5.79 17.46
C PHE A 102 -10.43 4.40 17.16
N TRP A 103 -9.73 3.60 16.37
CA TRP A 103 -10.16 2.25 15.97
C TRP A 103 -9.90 1.19 17.04
N ALA A 104 -9.14 1.52 18.10
CA ALA A 104 -8.81 0.65 19.24
C ALA A 104 -8.33 -0.77 18.85
N ASP A 105 -7.68 -0.87 17.68
CA ASP A 105 -7.21 -2.13 17.14
C ASP A 105 -5.95 -2.59 17.91
N GLN A 106 -5.94 -3.85 18.33
CA GLN A 106 -4.81 -4.45 19.04
C GLN A 106 -3.86 -5.22 18.13
N SER A 107 -4.22 -5.32 16.84
CA SER A 107 -3.42 -5.94 15.79
C SER A 107 -2.03 -5.34 15.72
N ASN A 108 -1.04 -6.19 15.51
CA ASN A 108 0.33 -5.78 15.22
C ASN A 108 0.51 -5.66 13.70
N PHE A 109 1.65 -5.13 13.26
CA PHE A 109 1.93 -4.92 11.84
C PHE A 109 1.78 -6.22 11.02
N GLY A 110 2.30 -7.34 11.53
CA GLY A 110 2.23 -8.65 10.88
C GLY A 110 0.82 -9.25 10.79
N ASP A 111 -0.14 -8.74 11.56
CA ASP A 111 -1.54 -9.19 11.50
C ASP A 111 -2.29 -8.55 10.33
N ILE A 112 -1.78 -7.41 9.81
CA ILE A 112 -2.40 -6.63 8.72
C ILE A 112 -1.57 -6.69 7.43
N PHE A 113 -0.23 -6.70 7.55
CA PHE A 113 0.72 -6.65 6.44
C PHE A 113 1.63 -7.87 6.45
N ASP A 114 1.92 -8.41 5.26
CA ASP A 114 2.94 -9.45 5.12
C ASP A 114 4.34 -8.85 5.32
N VAL A 115 4.91 -9.10 6.50
CA VAL A 115 6.22 -8.58 6.92
C VAL A 115 7.32 -9.03 5.96
N LYS A 116 7.30 -10.29 5.55
CA LYS A 116 8.32 -10.85 4.66
C LYS A 116 8.25 -10.17 3.30
N HIS A 117 7.04 -10.06 2.73
CA HIS A 117 6.84 -9.39 1.47
C HIS A 117 7.22 -7.90 1.53
N PHE A 118 6.92 -7.23 2.64
CA PHE A 118 7.30 -5.84 2.87
C PHE A 118 8.82 -5.62 2.85
N ILE A 119 9.56 -6.45 3.61
CA ILE A 119 11.03 -6.40 3.66
C ILE A 119 11.62 -6.75 2.28
N ASP A 120 11.15 -7.83 1.66
CA ASP A 120 11.68 -8.31 0.37
C ASP A 120 11.37 -7.31 -0.77
N SER A 121 10.25 -6.60 -0.71
CA SER A 121 9.90 -5.60 -1.75
C SER A 121 10.71 -4.31 -1.64
N LEU A 122 11.16 -3.95 -0.43
CA LEU A 122 11.88 -2.72 -0.15
C LEU A 122 13.38 -2.90 0.08
N ARG A 123 13.88 -4.14 0.04
CA ARG A 123 15.30 -4.50 0.24
C ARG A 123 16.29 -3.74 -0.64
N ASP A 124 15.80 -3.18 -1.75
CA ASP A 124 16.55 -2.39 -2.73
C ASP A 124 16.38 -0.87 -2.50
N GLU A 125 15.51 -0.42 -1.61
CA GLU A 125 15.46 0.99 -1.23
C GLU A 125 16.06 1.18 0.16
N VAL A 126 15.58 0.40 1.12
CA VAL A 126 15.88 0.60 2.54
C VAL A 126 16.23 -0.74 3.18
N HIS A 127 17.19 -0.72 4.10
CA HIS A 127 17.45 -1.89 4.93
C HIS A 127 16.42 -1.95 6.06
N ILE A 128 15.65 -3.03 6.14
CA ILE A 128 14.56 -3.20 7.10
C ILE A 128 14.85 -4.40 8.00
N ILE A 129 14.72 -4.22 9.31
CA ILE A 129 14.85 -5.28 10.32
C ILE A 129 13.55 -5.44 11.11
N GLU A 130 13.24 -6.65 11.55
CA GLU A 130 12.00 -6.91 12.31
C GLU A 130 12.03 -6.28 13.71
N GLN A 131 13.18 -6.32 14.38
CA GLN A 131 13.34 -5.83 15.75
C GLN A 131 14.72 -5.20 15.93
N LEU A 132 14.78 -4.22 16.84
CA LEU A 132 16.04 -3.58 17.20
C LEU A 132 16.98 -4.59 17.89
N PRO A 133 18.30 -4.58 17.64
CA PRO A 133 19.23 -5.45 18.33
C PRO A 133 19.21 -5.23 19.85
N GLU A 134 19.07 -6.29 20.65
CA GLU A 134 19.02 -6.22 22.14
C GLU A 134 20.28 -5.61 22.76
N LYS A 135 21.42 -5.73 22.07
CA LYS A 135 22.71 -5.21 22.53
C LYS A 135 23.34 -4.41 21.41
N LEU A 136 23.17 -3.10 21.49
CA LEU A 136 24.03 -2.16 20.81
C LEU A 136 25.44 -2.38 21.36
N GLY A 137 26.37 -2.82 20.52
CA GLY A 137 27.72 -3.19 20.91
C GLY A 137 28.54 -1.99 21.43
N PRO A 138 29.78 -2.21 21.90
CA PRO A 138 30.64 -1.11 22.38
C PRO A 138 31.02 -0.08 21.32
N ARG A 139 30.83 -0.41 20.03
CA ARG A 139 30.99 0.51 18.88
C ARG A 139 29.70 1.24 18.51
N ASP A 140 28.62 0.95 19.23
CA ASP A 140 27.27 1.47 18.99
C ASP A 140 26.88 2.56 20.01
N SER A 141 27.82 3.06 20.81
CA SER A 141 27.58 4.22 21.70
C SER A 141 27.14 5.48 20.94
N ASP A 142 27.41 5.51 19.63
CA ASP A 142 27.10 6.61 18.72
C ASP A 142 25.90 6.29 17.81
N ILE A 143 25.21 5.15 18.02
CA ILE A 143 24.05 4.78 17.20
C ILE A 143 22.85 5.65 17.57
N ILE A 144 22.42 6.45 16.60
CA ILE A 144 21.23 7.29 16.69
C ILE A 144 20.00 6.41 16.47
N ILE A 145 19.14 6.32 17.49
CA ILE A 145 17.78 5.79 17.34
C ILE A 145 16.86 6.99 17.16
N LEU A 146 16.30 7.13 15.97
CA LEU A 146 15.29 8.13 15.69
C LEU A 146 13.92 7.50 15.85
N GLU A 147 13.13 8.00 16.78
CA GLU A 147 11.71 7.69 16.88
C GLU A 147 10.93 8.86 16.29
N MET A 148 10.27 8.63 15.15
CA MET A 148 9.53 9.68 14.46
C MET A 148 8.15 9.18 14.05
N SER A 149 7.16 10.05 14.20
CA SER A 149 5.86 9.90 13.56
C SER A 149 5.83 10.71 12.26
N PRO A 150 5.28 10.18 11.17
CA PRO A 150 5.06 10.94 9.94
C PRO A 150 4.22 12.19 10.21
N VAL A 151 4.63 13.32 9.65
CA VAL A 151 3.93 14.60 9.78
C VAL A 151 3.44 15.01 8.40
N SER A 152 2.12 15.15 8.26
CA SER A 152 1.52 15.56 7.00
C SER A 152 2.09 16.91 6.54
N TRP A 153 2.37 17.04 5.24
CA TRP A 153 2.87 18.27 4.60
C TRP A 153 4.27 18.72 5.06
N SER A 154 5.08 17.81 5.61
CA SER A 154 6.47 18.11 5.95
C SER A 154 7.39 17.97 4.74
N ASP A 155 8.37 18.87 4.65
CA ASP A 155 9.42 18.85 3.62
C ASP A 155 10.65 18.07 4.11
N GLU A 156 11.52 17.65 3.19
CA GLU A 156 12.83 17.04 3.48
C GLU A 156 13.61 17.77 4.60
N LYS A 157 13.61 19.11 4.57
CA LYS A 157 14.32 19.94 5.56
C LYS A 157 13.83 19.72 6.99
N TYR A 158 12.55 19.42 7.17
CA TYR A 158 11.97 19.15 8.48
C TYR A 158 12.64 17.93 9.13
N TYR A 159 12.81 16.86 8.35
CA TYR A 159 13.44 15.63 8.83
C TYR A 159 14.95 15.79 9.03
N LEU A 160 15.65 16.48 8.12
CA LEU A 160 17.07 16.80 8.31
C LEU A 160 17.31 17.61 9.58
N HIS A 161 16.42 18.56 9.89
CA HIS A 161 16.51 19.35 11.12
C HIS A 161 16.26 18.51 12.37
N GLN A 162 15.33 17.54 12.34
CA GLN A 162 15.15 16.63 13.49
C GLN A 162 16.44 15.88 13.80
N VAL A 163 17.10 15.28 12.80
CA VAL A 163 18.35 14.54 13.03
C VAL A 163 19.45 15.44 13.61
N TYR A 164 19.64 16.62 13.02
CA TYR A 164 20.70 17.53 13.43
C TYR A 164 20.48 18.11 14.84
N ASN A 165 19.24 18.32 15.26
CA ASN A 165 18.91 18.89 16.56
C ASN A 165 18.77 17.82 17.67
N SER A 166 18.77 16.54 17.30
CA SER A 166 18.76 15.38 18.21
C SER A 166 20.16 14.83 18.51
N SER A 167 21.21 15.37 17.88
CA SER A 167 22.63 15.02 18.07
C SER A 167 23.33 16.00 19.00
#